data_AF-A0A813G1B9-F1
#
_entry.id   AF-A0A813G1B9-F1
#
_cell.length_a   1.000
_cell.length_b   1.000
_cell.length_c   1.000
_cell.angle_alpha   90.00
_cell.angle_beta   90.00
_cell.angle_gamma   90.00
#
_symmetry.space_group_name_H-M   'P 1'
#
loop_
_entity.id
_entity.type
_entity.pdbx_description
1 polymer ?
#
loop_
_entity_poly.entity_id
_entity_poly.type
_entity_poly.pdbx_seq_one_letter_code
_entity_poly.pdbx_strand_id
1 'polypeptide(L)'
;MLQKAVLLPESHPVIQAAIGAGKEFHSSKVNDHKSVRNPHLWVWRAVMTTAAALDNATGTDKIALLKHISESSTPETLEPLVFHCRVNQTFADKSVFRLCFVVASSIDPVLDSLLKVLIAEGGKLLITKPPRSSLERSLLKQLQAMGEWTSSSSNSADQSMASK
;
A
#
# COMPACT_ATOMS: atom_id res chain seq x y z
N MET A 1 10.80 -6.53 10.10
CA MET A 1 9.85 -6.15 9.03
C MET A 1 9.58 -4.66 9.11
N LEU A 2 9.64 -3.96 7.98
CA LEU A 2 9.35 -2.53 7.90
C LEU A 2 7.95 -2.33 7.32
N GLN A 3 7.20 -1.38 7.89
CA GLN A 3 5.92 -0.99 7.32
C GLN A 3 6.17 -0.16 6.06
N LYS A 4 5.62 -0.59 4.92
CA LYS A 4 5.58 0.19 3.68
C LYS A 4 4.20 0.82 3.51
N ALA A 5 4.10 2.00 2.92
CA ALA A 5 2.81 2.63 2.67
C ALA A 5 2.81 3.47 1.40
N VAL A 6 1.67 3.55 0.73
CA VAL A 6 1.47 4.38 -0.47
C VAL A 6 0.29 5.31 -0.25
N LEU A 7 0.42 6.55 -0.72
CA LEU A 7 -0.66 7.53 -0.79
C LEU A 7 -1.29 7.51 -2.18
N LEU A 8 -2.60 7.35 -2.23
CA LEU A 8 -3.41 7.36 -3.45
C LEU A 8 -4.68 8.19 -3.21
N PRO A 9 -5.26 8.81 -4.25
CA PRO A 9 -6.52 9.51 -4.13
C PRO A 9 -7.66 8.54 -3.84
N GLU A 10 -8.74 9.02 -3.22
CA GLU A 10 -9.93 8.23 -2.92
C GLU A 10 -10.51 7.57 -4.18
N SER A 11 -10.53 8.30 -5.30
CA SER A 11 -11.05 7.82 -6.57
C SER A 11 -10.26 6.67 -7.19
N HIS A 12 -9.06 6.36 -6.67
CA HIS A 12 -8.23 5.30 -7.23
C HIS A 12 -8.90 3.93 -7.05
N PRO A 13 -8.97 3.07 -8.10
CA PRO A 13 -9.67 1.79 -8.04
C PRO A 13 -9.23 0.88 -6.88
N VAL A 14 -7.92 0.83 -6.63
CA VAL A 14 -7.35 0.04 -5.52
C VAL A 14 -7.81 0.54 -4.15
N ILE A 15 -8.00 1.85 -3.97
CA ILE A 15 -8.50 2.42 -2.71
C ILE A 15 -9.97 2.08 -2.53
N GLN A 16 -10.78 2.24 -3.58
CA GLN A 16 -12.19 1.84 -3.55
C GLN A 16 -12.37 0.35 -3.24
N ALA A 17 -11.57 -0.51 -3.88
CA ALA A 17 -11.58 -1.94 -3.61
C ALA A 17 -11.16 -2.27 -2.17
N ALA A 18 -10.12 -1.61 -1.64
CA ALA A 18 -9.69 -1.78 -0.26
C ALA A 18 -10.76 -1.36 0.76
N ILE A 19 -11.43 -0.22 0.53
CA ILE A 19 -12.53 0.27 1.37
C ILE A 19 -13.73 -0.69 1.27
N GLY A 20 -14.08 -1.12 0.06
CA GLY A 20 -15.16 -2.07 -0.22
C GLY A 20 -14.96 -3.39 0.52
N ALA A 21 -13.80 -4.02 0.36
CA ALA A 21 -13.46 -5.27 1.06
C ALA A 21 -13.48 -5.11 2.58
N GLY A 22 -13.04 -3.94 3.09
CA GLY A 22 -13.17 -3.60 4.50
C GLY A 22 -14.64 -3.60 4.95
N LYS A 23 -15.54 -2.96 4.20
CA LYS A 23 -16.98 -2.89 4.52
C LYS A 23 -17.68 -4.24 4.39
N GLU A 24 -17.35 -5.03 3.37
CA GLU A 24 -17.91 -6.37 3.13
C GLU A 24 -17.60 -7.31 4.29
N PHE A 25 -16.37 -7.27 4.81
CA PHE A 25 -15.99 -8.03 5.99
C PHE A 25 -16.86 -7.67 7.22
N HIS A 26 -17.08 -6.37 7.47
CA HIS A 26 -17.90 -5.92 8.60
C HIS A 26 -19.39 -6.26 8.40
N SER A 27 -19.88 -6.27 7.16
CA SER A 27 -21.27 -6.62 6.85
C SER A 27 -21.52 -8.13 6.99
N SER A 28 -20.56 -8.97 6.57
CA SER A 28 -20.65 -10.43 6.65
C SER A 28 -20.59 -10.95 8.09
N LYS A 29 -19.92 -10.21 8.99
CA LYS A 29 -19.81 -10.49 10.43
C LYS A 29 -21.13 -10.41 11.21
N VAL A 30 -22.15 -9.73 10.68
CA VAL A 30 -23.44 -9.60 11.36
C VAL A 30 -24.16 -10.96 11.46
N ASN A 31 -23.80 -11.93 10.62
CA ASN A 31 -24.48 -13.23 10.55
C ASN A 31 -23.66 -14.44 11.04
N ASP A 32 -22.37 -14.29 11.38
CA ASP A 32 -21.54 -15.45 11.71
C ASP A 32 -20.57 -15.17 12.88
N HIS A 33 -20.94 -15.65 14.07
CA HIS A 33 -20.16 -15.51 15.30
C HIS A 33 -18.82 -16.27 15.30
N LYS A 34 -18.54 -17.11 14.29
CA LYS A 34 -17.29 -17.92 14.22
C LYS A 34 -16.23 -17.33 13.30
N SER A 35 -16.58 -16.37 12.44
CA SER A 35 -15.68 -15.73 11.49
C SER A 35 -14.89 -14.58 12.15
N VAL A 36 -14.05 -14.88 13.13
CA VAL A 36 -12.82 -14.08 13.32
C VAL A 36 -11.83 -14.78 12.41
N ARG A 37 -11.25 -14.11 11.43
CA ARG A 37 -9.89 -13.61 11.59
C ARG A 37 -9.55 -12.72 10.40
N ASN A 38 -8.99 -11.56 10.73
CA ASN A 38 -8.10 -10.81 9.84
C ASN A 38 -8.74 -10.04 8.67
N PRO A 39 -9.42 -8.89 8.95
CA PRO A 39 -9.92 -7.99 7.91
C PRO A 39 -8.84 -7.53 6.93
N HIS A 40 -7.58 -7.51 7.37
CA HIS A 40 -6.46 -7.14 6.53
C HIS A 40 -6.20 -8.14 5.39
N LEU A 41 -6.55 -9.42 5.52
CA LEU A 41 -6.37 -10.40 4.44
C LEU A 41 -7.35 -10.17 3.30
N TRP A 42 -8.58 -9.75 3.62
CA TRP A 42 -9.60 -9.36 2.66
C TRP A 42 -9.17 -8.11 1.88
N VAL A 43 -8.70 -7.09 2.60
CA VAL A 43 -8.16 -5.87 2.01
C VAL A 43 -6.96 -6.20 1.11
N TRP A 44 -6.03 -7.03 1.58
CA TRP A 44 -4.88 -7.47 0.79
C TRP A 44 -5.28 -8.14 -0.52
N ARG A 45 -6.20 -9.11 -0.47
CA ARG A 45 -6.69 -9.81 -1.67
C ARG A 45 -7.33 -8.85 -2.67
N ALA A 46 -8.18 -7.94 -2.19
CA ALA A 46 -8.83 -6.94 -3.03
C ALA A 46 -7.81 -6.00 -3.70
N VAL A 47 -6.82 -5.54 -2.93
CA VAL A 47 -5.72 -4.71 -3.43
C VAL A 47 -4.93 -5.45 -4.52
N MET A 48 -4.49 -6.68 -4.26
CA MET A 48 -3.68 -7.47 -5.21
C MET A 48 -4.44 -7.72 -6.51
N THR A 49 -5.69 -8.15 -6.41
CA THR A 49 -6.54 -8.46 -7.58
C THR A 49 -6.78 -7.21 -8.42
N THR A 50 -7.11 -6.09 -7.77
CA THR A 50 -7.36 -4.82 -8.45
C THR A 50 -6.08 -4.29 -9.08
N ALA A 51 -4.95 -4.33 -8.37
CA ALA A 51 -3.66 -3.87 -8.89
C ALA A 51 -3.19 -4.69 -10.09
N ALA A 52 -3.38 -6.02 -10.08
CA ALA A 52 -3.03 -6.87 -11.23
C ALA A 52 -3.88 -6.60 -12.48
N ALA A 53 -5.07 -6.03 -12.29
CA ALA A 53 -5.99 -5.65 -13.35
C ALA A 53 -5.75 -4.23 -13.91
N LEU A 54 -4.88 -3.43 -13.29
CA LEU A 54 -4.54 -2.09 -13.80
C LEU A 54 -3.72 -2.17 -15.10
N ASP A 55 -3.85 -1.15 -15.93
CA ASP A 55 -3.17 -1.08 -17.23
C ASP A 55 -1.65 -0.98 -17.07
N ASN A 56 -1.17 -0.28 -16.04
CA ASN A 56 0.27 -0.17 -15.75
C ASN A 56 0.87 -1.44 -15.12
N ALA A 57 0.05 -2.42 -14.74
CA ALA A 57 0.55 -3.73 -14.32
C ALA A 57 0.97 -4.55 -15.55
N THR A 58 2.22 -4.37 -15.97
CA THR A 58 2.82 -5.03 -17.15
C THR A 58 4.05 -5.86 -16.78
N GLY A 59 4.50 -6.69 -17.74
CA GLY A 59 5.76 -7.42 -17.65
C GLY A 59 5.88 -8.33 -16.42
N THR A 60 7.07 -8.29 -15.82
CA THR A 60 7.43 -9.15 -14.67
C THR A 60 6.61 -8.85 -13.42
N ASP A 61 6.22 -7.59 -13.21
CA ASP A 61 5.45 -7.20 -12.02
C ASP A 61 4.03 -7.78 -12.06
N LYS A 62 3.35 -7.72 -13.21
CA LYS A 62 2.02 -8.34 -13.37
C LYS A 62 2.08 -9.86 -13.12
N ILE A 63 3.09 -10.53 -13.66
CA ILE A 63 3.27 -11.98 -13.50
C ILE A 63 3.48 -12.33 -12.02
N ALA A 64 4.29 -11.56 -11.29
CA ALA A 64 4.52 -11.77 -9.86
C ALA A 64 3.23 -11.61 -9.05
N LEU A 65 2.41 -10.60 -9.35
CA LEU A 65 1.12 -10.39 -8.68
C LEU A 65 0.14 -11.53 -8.97
N LEU A 66 -0.02 -11.92 -10.24
CA LEU A 66 -0.93 -13.00 -10.63
C LEU A 66 -0.52 -14.35 -10.05
N LYS A 67 0.78 -14.65 -10.04
CA LYS A 67 1.34 -15.85 -9.40
C LYS A 67 0.98 -15.87 -7.91
N HIS A 68 1.26 -14.79 -7.20
CA HIS A 68 0.90 -14.68 -5.77
C HIS A 68 -0.59 -14.89 -5.54
N ILE A 69 -1.46 -14.27 -6.35
CA ILE A 69 -2.92 -14.44 -6.25
C ILE A 69 -3.32 -15.91 -6.42
N SER A 70 -2.71 -16.63 -7.35
CA SER A 70 -3.01 -18.05 -7.60
C SER A 70 -2.54 -18.97 -6.46
N GLU A 71 -1.38 -18.67 -5.86
CA GLU A 71 -0.78 -19.47 -4.78
C GLU A 71 -1.41 -19.20 -3.41
N SER A 72 -2.06 -18.04 -3.25
CA SER A 72 -2.63 -17.57 -1.97
C SER A 72 -4.16 -17.44 -2.00
N SER A 73 -4.80 -18.46 -2.57
CA SER A 73 -6.25 -18.49 -2.81
C SER A 73 -7.11 -18.55 -1.54
N THR A 74 -6.53 -18.99 -0.41
CA THR A 74 -7.22 -19.21 0.87
C THR A 74 -6.66 -18.30 1.99
N PRO A 75 -7.51 -17.77 2.89
CA PRO A 75 -7.06 -16.93 4.00
C PRO A 75 -5.98 -17.57 4.88
N GLU A 76 -6.04 -18.88 5.07
CA GLU A 76 -5.11 -19.66 5.90
C GLU A 76 -3.68 -19.63 5.34
N THR A 77 -3.54 -19.61 4.01
CA THR A 77 -2.22 -19.48 3.35
C THR A 77 -1.65 -18.07 3.42
N LEU A 78 -2.50 -17.05 3.56
CA LEU A 78 -2.10 -15.64 3.64
C LEU A 78 -1.77 -15.19 5.07
N GLU A 79 -2.40 -15.78 6.08
CA GLU A 79 -2.24 -15.41 7.49
C GLU A 79 -0.77 -15.38 7.97
N PRO A 80 0.11 -16.36 7.63
CA PRO A 80 1.52 -16.28 8.03
C PRO A 80 2.35 -15.28 7.20
N LEU A 81 1.81 -14.77 6.09
CA LEU A 81 2.52 -13.93 5.13
C LEU A 81 2.16 -12.45 5.24
N VAL A 82 0.91 -12.12 5.58
CA VAL A 82 0.39 -10.76 5.59
C VAL A 82 -0.03 -10.39 7.01
N PHE A 83 0.80 -9.62 7.71
CA PHE A 83 0.52 -9.21 9.09
C PHE A 83 -0.38 -7.98 9.17
N HIS A 84 -0.33 -7.12 8.14
CA HIS A 84 -1.11 -5.88 8.11
C HIS A 84 -1.31 -5.38 6.68
N CYS A 85 -2.56 -5.11 6.34
CA CYS A 85 -2.96 -4.43 5.11
C CYS A 85 -4.21 -3.62 5.42
N ARG A 86 -4.11 -2.28 5.39
CA ARG A 86 -5.24 -1.41 5.70
C ARG A 86 -5.17 -0.10 4.94
N VAL A 87 -6.33 0.45 4.66
CA VAL A 87 -6.52 1.77 4.08
C VAL A 87 -7.01 2.74 5.16
N ASN A 88 -6.39 3.92 5.26
CA ASN A 88 -6.82 4.96 6.19
C ASN A 88 -6.84 6.31 5.47
N GLN A 89 -7.84 7.13 5.74
CA GLN A 89 -7.85 8.51 5.27
C GLN A 89 -6.71 9.30 5.92
N THR A 90 -6.05 10.17 5.15
CA THR A 90 -5.02 11.04 5.73
C THR A 90 -5.65 12.24 6.44
N PHE A 91 -4.97 12.75 7.48
CA PHE A 91 -5.47 13.90 8.24
C PHE A 91 -5.25 15.24 7.53
N ALA A 92 -4.23 15.33 6.67
CA ALA A 92 -3.88 16.56 5.97
C ALA A 92 -4.80 16.82 4.78
N ASP A 93 -5.19 15.75 4.07
CA ASP A 93 -6.07 15.83 2.91
C ASP A 93 -7.08 14.68 2.96
N LYS A 94 -8.37 15.03 3.07
CA LYS A 94 -9.46 14.07 3.12
C LYS A 94 -9.64 13.31 1.80
N SER A 95 -9.16 13.84 0.69
CA SER A 95 -9.21 13.18 -0.62
C SER A 95 -8.08 12.17 -0.84
N VAL A 96 -7.11 12.12 0.08
CA VAL A 96 -5.94 11.22 -0.01
C VAL A 96 -6.03 10.14 1.06
N PHE A 97 -5.79 8.91 0.62
CA PHE A 97 -5.80 7.72 1.46
C PHE A 97 -4.42 7.08 1.51
N ARG A 98 -4.08 6.57 2.69
CA ARG A 98 -2.86 5.84 2.98
C ARG A 98 -3.14 4.35 3.04
N LEU A 99 -2.61 3.61 2.07
CA LEU A 99 -2.60 2.16 2.05
C LEU A 99 -1.31 1.67 2.72
N CYS A 100 -1.44 0.90 3.80
CA CYS A 100 -0.33 0.43 4.63
C CYS A 100 -0.15 -1.08 4.51
N PHE A 101 1.09 -1.53 4.46
CA PHE A 101 1.47 -2.94 4.35
C PHE A 101 2.52 -3.32 5.39
N VAL A 102 2.37 -4.50 6.00
CA VAL A 102 3.40 -5.22 6.75
C VAL A 102 3.28 -6.69 6.36
N VAL A 103 4.33 -7.23 5.75
CA VAL A 103 4.35 -8.60 5.21
C VAL A 103 5.60 -9.35 5.69
N ALA A 104 5.58 -10.67 5.54
CA ALA A 104 6.73 -11.54 5.77
C ALA A 104 7.79 -11.32 4.69
N SER A 105 9.06 -11.47 5.07
CA SER A 105 10.19 -11.24 4.16
C SER A 105 10.21 -12.19 2.96
N SER A 106 9.54 -13.34 3.05
CA SER A 106 9.37 -14.26 1.92
C SER A 106 8.54 -13.67 0.77
N ILE A 107 7.65 -12.71 1.05
CA ILE A 107 6.80 -12.07 0.03
C ILE A 107 7.12 -10.57 -0.14
N ASP A 108 8.23 -10.09 0.41
CA ASP A 108 8.72 -8.73 0.17
C ASP A 108 8.90 -8.42 -1.34
N PRO A 109 9.40 -9.35 -2.19
CA PRO A 109 9.50 -9.10 -3.63
C PRO A 109 8.14 -8.88 -4.31
N VAL A 110 7.11 -9.60 -3.87
CA VAL A 110 5.74 -9.43 -4.37
C VAL A 110 5.19 -8.07 -3.97
N LEU A 111 5.42 -7.66 -2.72
CA LEU A 111 5.07 -6.32 -2.26
C LEU A 111 5.81 -5.25 -3.05
N ASP A 112 7.09 -5.43 -3.39
CA ASP A 112 7.82 -4.47 -4.21
C ASP A 112 7.25 -4.33 -5.62
N SER A 113 6.84 -5.44 -6.27
CA SER A 113 6.11 -5.40 -7.53
C SER A 113 4.77 -4.67 -7.40
N LEU A 114 4.02 -4.92 -6.33
CA LEU A 114 2.78 -4.18 -6.05
C LEU A 114 3.05 -2.68 -5.93
N LEU A 115 4.07 -2.29 -5.16
CA LEU A 115 4.41 -0.88 -4.95
C LEU A 115 4.83 -0.21 -6.26
N LYS A 116 5.59 -0.87 -7.12
CA LYS A 116 5.94 -0.34 -8.46
C LYS A 116 4.70 -0.05 -9.30
N VAL A 117 3.75 -0.98 -9.33
CA VAL A 117 2.47 -0.79 -10.04
C VAL A 117 1.71 0.40 -9.48
N LEU A 118 1.59 0.50 -8.15
CA LEU A 118 0.87 1.61 -7.52
C LEU A 118 1.58 2.96 -7.73
N ILE A 119 2.91 2.99 -7.80
CA ILE A 119 3.68 4.20 -8.10
C ILE A 119 3.50 4.61 -9.56
N ALA A 120 3.45 3.66 -10.49
CA ALA A 120 3.20 3.93 -11.91
C ALA A 120 1.81 4.57 -12.14
N GLU A 121 0.84 4.27 -11.28
CA GLU A 121 -0.50 4.89 -11.25
C GLU A 121 -0.53 6.26 -10.53
N GLY A 122 0.63 6.85 -10.24
CA GLY A 122 0.75 8.14 -9.56
C GLY A 122 0.74 8.05 -8.03
N GLY A 123 0.83 6.85 -7.46
CA GLY A 123 0.97 6.64 -6.01
C GLY A 123 2.28 7.17 -5.45
N LYS A 124 2.22 7.77 -4.25
CA LYS A 124 3.42 8.27 -3.56
C LYS A 124 3.84 7.33 -2.45
N LEU A 125 5.03 6.73 -2.57
CA LEU A 125 5.59 5.87 -1.55
C LEU A 125 6.01 6.69 -0.32
N LEU A 126 5.55 6.26 0.86
CA LEU A 126 5.97 6.80 2.15
C LEU A 126 7.11 5.94 2.71
N ILE A 127 8.33 6.47 2.63
CA ILE A 127 9.54 5.88 3.20
C ILE A 127 9.76 6.36 4.66
N THR A 128 8.93 7.27 5.16
CA THR A 128 9.12 7.84 6.49
C THR A 128 8.53 6.96 7.58
N LYS A 129 9.30 6.78 8.67
CA LYS A 129 8.79 6.22 9.92
C LYS A 129 7.60 7.08 10.37
N PRO A 130 6.40 6.51 10.58
CA PRO A 130 5.25 7.31 10.98
C PRO A 130 5.57 8.01 12.31
N PRO A 131 5.21 9.31 12.47
CA PRO A 131 5.41 10.01 13.72
C PRO A 131 4.66 9.30 14.84
N ARG A 132 5.39 8.95 15.88
CA ARG A 132 4.95 8.08 16.98
C ARG A 132 4.09 8.82 17.99
N SER A 133 4.23 10.15 18.08
CA SER A 133 3.56 10.99 19.09
C SER A 133 2.84 12.19 18.49
N SER A 134 1.91 12.80 19.24
CA SER A 134 1.28 14.07 18.82
C SER A 134 2.29 15.21 18.70
N LEU A 135 3.33 15.18 19.54
CA LEU A 135 4.42 16.14 19.52
C LEU A 135 5.24 16.04 18.23
N GLU A 136 5.62 14.82 17.83
CA GLU A 136 6.31 14.59 16.55
C GLU A 136 5.45 15.05 15.36
N ARG A 137 4.13 14.85 15.43
CA ARG A 137 3.19 15.34 14.41
C ARG A 137 3.15 16.87 14.36
N SER A 138 3.15 17.53 15.51
CA SER A 138 3.13 18.99 15.58
C SER A 138 4.44 19.59 15.06
N LEU A 139 5.57 18.98 15.41
CA LEU A 139 6.89 19.36 14.93
C LEU A 139 7.00 19.19 13.40
N LEU A 140 6.54 18.06 12.85
CA LEU A 140 6.51 17.85 11.40
C LEU A 140 5.66 18.91 10.67
N LYS A 141 4.51 19.30 11.22
CA LYS A 141 3.69 20.37 10.64
C LYS A 141 4.42 21.72 10.64
N GLN A 142 5.15 22.03 11.71
CA GLN A 142 5.93 23.27 11.79
C GLN A 142 7.11 23.24 10.80
N LEU A 143 7.85 22.14 10.72
CA LEU A 143 8.96 21.98 9.78
C LEU A 143 8.50 22.05 8.31
N GLN A 144 7.32 21.50 8.00
CA GLN A 144 6.70 21.63 6.68
C GLN A 144 6.26 23.07 6.37
N ALA A 145 5.69 23.78 7.35
CA ALA A 145 5.29 25.17 7.19
C ALA A 145 6.48 26.12 7.00
N MET A 146 7.65 25.77 7.55
CA MET A 146 8.90 26.52 7.39
C MET A 146 9.66 26.19 6.10
N GLY A 147 9.15 25.27 5.26
CA GLY A 147 9.78 24.88 4.00
C GLY A 147 11.02 23.99 4.14
N GLU A 148 11.39 23.60 5.37
CA GLU A 148 12.60 22.82 5.67
C GLU A 148 12.43 21.30 5.44
N TRP A 149 11.19 20.84 5.17
CA TRP A 149 10.92 19.46 4.79
C TRP A 149 10.32 19.39 3.39
N THR A 150 11.15 19.58 2.36
CA THR A 150 10.86 19.02 1.04
C THR A 150 11.25 17.55 1.09
N SER A 151 10.31 16.64 0.82
CA SER A 151 10.63 15.23 0.66
C SER A 151 11.55 15.10 -0.56
N SER A 152 12.86 15.12 -0.35
CA SER A 152 13.84 14.93 -1.40
C SER A 152 13.74 13.51 -1.92
N SER A 153 13.02 13.35 -3.02
CA SER A 153 13.23 12.28 -3.99
C SER A 153 13.31 12.91 -5.36
N SER A 154 14.32 13.76 -5.54
CA SER A 154 14.92 13.96 -6.86
C SER A 154 15.76 12.71 -7.16
N ASN A 155 15.21 11.79 -7.94
CA ASN A 155 16.06 10.94 -8.77
C ASN A 155 16.73 11.87 -9.78
N SER A 156 17.95 12.30 -9.49
CA SER A 156 18.84 12.90 -10.47
C SER A 156 19.23 11.82 -11.47
N ALA A 157 18.57 11.83 -12.62
CA ALA A 157 19.16 11.33 -13.85
C ALA A 157 20.36 12.25 -14.17
N ASP A 158 21.58 11.75 -14.00
CA ASP A 158 22.74 12.32 -14.65
C ASP A 158 23.87 11.28 -14.78
N GLN A 159 23.80 10.48 -15.84
CA GLN A 159 24.99 9.96 -16.51
C GLN A 159 24.79 10.15 -18.01
N SER A 160 25.02 11.38 -18.45
CA SER A 160 25.45 11.64 -19.82
C SER A 160 26.88 12.18 -19.80
N MET A 161 27.62 11.79 -20.85
CA MET A 161 29.01 12.14 -21.20
C MET A 161 30.10 11.33 -20.48
N ALA A 162 31.04 10.69 -21.17
CA ALA A 162 31.69 11.13 -22.39
C ALA A 162 32.08 9.99 -23.35
N SER A 163 31.95 10.27 -24.64
CA SER A 163 32.61 9.59 -25.74
C SER A 163 34.13 9.67 -25.62
N LYS A 164 34.81 8.57 -25.96
CA LYS A 164 35.80 8.50 -27.06
C LYS A 164 36.03 7.05 -27.44
#